data_AF-A0A2N5IBT1-F1
#
_entry.id   AF-A0A2N5IBT1-F1
#
_cell.length_a   1.000
_cell.length_b   1.000
_cell.length_c   1.000
_cell.angle_alpha   90.00
_cell.angle_beta   90.00
_cell.angle_gamma   90.00
#
_symmetry.space_group_name_H-M   'P 1'
#
loop_
_entity.id
_entity.type
_entity.pdbx_description
1 polymer ?
#
loop_
_entity_poly.entity_id
_entity_poly.type
_entity_poly.pdbx_seq_one_letter_code
_entity_poly.pdbx_strand_id
1 'polypeptide(L)'
;MEKSKHGVHAHHCCIIHGCKYGNDDCPVTNKEVQQVYTCEYCSEEGFKTVQEIKEYILLKEDVKDAKECGCKNISVSVELLDKILNKQSYM
;
A
#
# COMPACT_ATOMS: atom_id res chain seq x y z
N MET A 1 5.89 26.83 -16.40
CA MET A 1 5.32 25.97 -15.33
C MET A 1 5.79 24.55 -15.61
N GLU A 2 6.90 24.13 -15.02
CA GLU A 2 7.36 22.74 -15.15
C GLU A 2 6.30 21.84 -14.52
N LYS A 3 5.60 21.06 -15.35
CA LYS A 3 4.74 19.99 -14.86
C LYS A 3 5.69 18.97 -14.22
N SER A 4 5.75 18.96 -12.90
CA SER A 4 6.60 18.05 -12.15
C SER A 4 6.31 16.62 -12.61
N LYS A 5 7.30 15.96 -13.21
CA LYS A 5 7.21 14.56 -13.68
C LYS A 5 6.76 13.63 -12.55
N HIS A 6 6.99 14.02 -11.30
CA HIS A 6 6.50 13.38 -10.09
C HIS A 6 4.97 13.22 -10.02
N GLY A 7 4.18 14.14 -10.59
CA GLY A 7 2.72 14.13 -10.49
C GLY A 7 2.08 12.87 -11.08
N VAL A 8 2.57 12.40 -12.23
CA VAL A 8 2.02 11.18 -12.85
C VAL A 8 2.39 9.92 -12.06
N HIS A 9 3.54 9.91 -11.40
CA HIS A 9 3.95 8.81 -10.53
C HIS A 9 3.09 8.77 -9.26
N ALA A 10 2.83 9.93 -8.64
CA ALA A 10 2.02 10.01 -7.43
C ALA A 10 0.55 9.56 -7.60
N HIS A 11 0.04 9.51 -8.83
CA HIS A 11 -1.33 9.07 -9.12
C HIS A 11 -1.46 7.57 -9.45
N HIS A 12 -0.40 6.94 -9.99
CA HIS A 12 -0.50 5.61 -10.57
C HIS A 12 0.54 4.61 -10.04
N CYS A 13 1.60 5.09 -9.39
CA CYS A 13 2.59 4.23 -8.76
C CYS A 13 2.23 4.09 -7.29
N CYS A 14 2.61 2.96 -6.69
CA CYS A 14 2.49 2.76 -5.26
C CYS A 14 3.69 1.98 -4.72
N ILE A 15 3.87 2.02 -3.41
CA ILE A 15 4.95 1.31 -2.72
C ILE A 15 4.76 -0.22 -2.74
N ILE A 16 3.52 -0.71 -2.89
CA ILE A 16 3.21 -2.14 -2.85
C ILE A 16 3.49 -2.81 -4.20
N HIS A 17 2.94 -2.25 -5.28
CA HIS A 17 3.01 -2.82 -6.63
C HIS A 17 4.13 -2.23 -7.49
N GLY A 18 4.76 -1.15 -7.03
CA GLY A 18 5.91 -0.56 -7.71
C GLY A 18 5.55 0.52 -8.73
N CYS A 19 6.45 0.73 -9.68
CA CYS A 19 6.26 1.71 -10.74
C CYS A 19 5.44 1.13 -11.90
N LYS A 20 4.28 1.75 -12.21
CA LYS A 20 3.48 1.42 -13.40
C LYS A 20 4.30 1.41 -14.69
N TYR A 21 5.24 2.33 -14.81
CA TYR A 21 6.02 2.54 -16.03
C TYR A 21 7.34 1.75 -16.05
N GLY A 22 7.58 0.89 -15.06
CA GLY A 22 8.84 0.14 -14.95
C GLY A 22 10.07 1.02 -14.74
N ASN A 23 9.90 2.23 -14.18
CA ASN A 23 11.03 3.09 -13.84
C ASN A 23 11.59 2.68 -12.47
N ASP A 24 12.86 2.25 -12.46
CA ASP A 24 13.59 1.91 -11.23
C ASP A 24 13.78 3.13 -10.32
N ASP A 25 13.92 4.32 -10.90
CA ASP A 25 14.03 5.59 -10.17
C ASP A 25 12.65 6.26 -10.04
N CYS A 26 11.67 5.50 -9.57
CA CYS A 26 10.33 6.03 -9.35
C CYS A 26 10.27 6.72 -7.97
N PRO A 27 9.90 8.01 -7.93
CA PRO A 27 9.90 8.80 -6.69
C PRO A 27 8.92 8.26 -5.64
N VAL A 28 7.86 7.55 -6.07
CA VAL A 28 6.90 6.92 -5.15
C VAL A 28 7.44 5.62 -4.56
N THR A 29 8.10 4.78 -5.36
CA THR A 29 8.69 3.52 -4.86
C THR A 29 9.87 3.80 -3.95
N ASN A 30 10.62 4.86 -4.26
CA ASN A 30 11.76 5.34 -3.48
C ASN A 30 11.33 6.13 -2.24
N LYS A 31 10.01 6.31 -2.02
CA LYS A 31 9.42 7.05 -0.89
C LYS A 31 9.80 8.54 -0.82
N GLU A 32 10.29 9.11 -1.92
CA GLU A 32 10.61 10.53 -2.06
C GLU A 32 9.34 11.39 -2.19
N VAL A 33 8.31 10.83 -2.82
CA VAL A 33 7.01 11.46 -3.02
C VAL A 33 5.91 10.53 -2.51
N GLN A 34 4.97 11.09 -1.73
CA GLN A 34 3.79 10.34 -1.31
C GLN A 34 2.83 10.14 -2.48
N GLN A 35 2.30 8.93 -2.62
CA GLN A 35 1.16 8.69 -3.50
C GLN A 35 -0.04 9.53 -3.05
N VAL A 36 -0.77 10.09 -4.02
CA VAL A 36 -1.97 10.91 -3.78
C VAL A 36 -3.23 10.06 -3.95
N TYR A 37 -3.20 9.07 -4.85
CA TYR A 37 -4.31 8.17 -5.15
C TYR A 37 -3.89 6.70 -5.02
N THR A 38 -4.88 5.80 -5.00
CA THR A 38 -4.64 4.36 -5.12
C THR A 38 -4.22 4.05 -6.57
N CYS A 39 -3.23 3.18 -6.75
CA CYS A 39 -2.93 2.68 -8.10
C CYS A 39 -4.05 1.77 -8.59
N GLU A 40 -4.03 1.41 -9.87
CA GLU A 40 -5.01 0.48 -10.47
C GLU A 40 -5.08 -0.85 -9.71
N TYR A 41 -3.94 -1.46 -9.39
CA TYR A 41 -3.88 -2.74 -8.69
C TYR A 41 -4.38 -2.63 -7.24
N CYS A 42 -4.00 -1.58 -6.52
CA CYS A 42 -4.57 -1.32 -5.20
C CYS A 42 -6.09 -1.16 -5.27
N SER A 43 -6.59 -0.48 -6.30
CA SER A 43 -8.03 -0.26 -6.47
C SER A 43 -8.76 -1.58 -6.76
N GLU A 44 -8.16 -2.46 -7.58
CA GLU A 44 -8.66 -3.82 -7.85
C GLU A 44 -8.62 -4.72 -6.60
N GLU A 45 -7.60 -4.59 -5.75
CA GLU A 45 -7.50 -5.24 -4.44
C GLU A 45 -8.44 -4.65 -3.38
N GLY A 46 -9.30 -3.70 -3.76
CA GLY A 46 -10.33 -3.12 -2.91
C GLY A 46 -9.85 -2.00 -1.97
N PHE A 47 -8.64 -1.47 -2.15
CA PHE A 47 -8.22 -0.26 -1.45
C PHE A 47 -8.92 0.96 -2.05
N LYS A 48 -9.62 1.73 -1.22
CA LYS A 48 -10.35 2.93 -1.63
C LYS A 48 -9.54 4.19 -1.41
N THR A 49 -8.60 4.16 -0.47
CA THR A 49 -7.78 5.33 -0.13
C THR A 49 -6.32 4.95 0.11
N VAL A 50 -5.43 5.94 -0.06
CA VAL A 50 -4.01 5.81 0.30
C VAL A 50 -3.82 5.49 1.79
N GLN A 51 -4.72 5.98 2.64
CA GLN A 51 -4.66 5.73 4.07
C GLN A 51 -4.84 4.24 4.39
N GLU A 52 -5.76 3.56 3.70
CA GLU A 52 -5.96 2.11 3.85
C GLU A 52 -4.74 1.30 3.40
N ILE A 53 -4.00 1.79 2.40
CA ILE A 53 -2.74 1.19 1.96
C ILE A 53 -1.69 1.30 3.07
N LYS A 54 -1.56 2.49 3.69
CA LYS A 54 -0.62 2.73 4.80
C LYS A 54 -0.92 1.81 5.99
N GLU A 55 -2.19 1.73 6.40
CA GLU A 55 -2.64 0.85 7.48
C GLU A 55 -2.29 -0.62 7.21
N TYR A 56 -2.48 -1.08 5.97
CA TYR A 56 -2.15 -2.44 5.57
C TYR A 56 -0.65 -2.76 5.59
N ILE A 57 0.19 -1.80 5.17
CA ILE A 57 1.65 -1.96 5.21
C ILE A 57 2.14 -2.08 6.65
N LEU A 58 1.70 -1.16 7.52
CA LEU A 58 2.06 -1.19 8.94
C LEU A 58 1.66 -2.52 9.58
N LEU A 59 0.45 -2.99 9.30
CA LEU A 59 0.02 -4.29 9.79
C LEU A 59 0.88 -5.44 9.25
N LYS A 60 1.25 -5.42 7.96
CA LYS A 60 2.13 -6.44 7.39
C LYS A 60 3.50 -6.47 8.06
N GLU A 61 4.03 -5.29 8.41
CA GLU A 61 5.27 -5.15 9.17
C GLU A 61 5.09 -5.71 10.59
N ASP A 62 4.03 -5.32 11.30
CA ASP A 62 3.72 -5.84 12.64
C ASP A 62 3.54 -7.37 12.66
N VAL A 63 2.87 -7.94 11.65
CA VAL A 63 2.70 -9.40 11.49
C VAL A 63 4.05 -10.08 11.25
N LYS A 64 4.91 -9.47 10.41
CA LYS A 64 6.23 -9.99 10.12
C LYS A 64 7.09 -9.99 11.39
N ASP A 65 7.14 -8.88 12.09
CA ASP A 65 7.89 -8.72 13.34
C ASP A 65 7.36 -9.66 14.43
N ALA A 66 6.02 -9.81 14.53
CA ALA A 66 5.37 -10.77 15.42
C ALA A 66 5.83 -12.22 15.13
N LYS A 67 5.88 -12.59 13.84
CA LYS A 67 6.32 -13.92 13.42
C LYS A 67 7.80 -14.15 13.75
N GLU A 68 8.64 -13.13 13.55
CA GLU A 68 10.07 -13.18 13.85
C GLU A 68 10.34 -13.23 15.36
N CYS A 69 9.53 -12.57 16.20
CA CYS A 69 9.60 -12.71 17.67
C CYS A 69 9.05 -14.04 18.22
N GLY A 70 8.49 -14.90 17.37
CA GLY A 70 7.84 -16.15 17.79
C GLY A 70 6.47 -15.93 18.44
N CYS A 71 5.90 -14.73 18.26
CA CYS A 71 4.60 -14.35 18.77
C CYS A 71 3.51 -15.07 17.94
N LYS A 72 2.61 -15.80 18.61
CA LYS A 72 1.57 -16.62 17.94
C LYS A 72 0.30 -15.84 17.59
N ASN A 73 0.09 -14.71 18.26
CA ASN A 73 -1.12 -13.90 18.16
C ASN A 73 -0.72 -12.43 18.04
N ILE A 74 -1.55 -11.66 17.34
CA ILE A 74 -1.50 -10.20 17.31
C ILE A 74 -2.88 -9.65 17.64
N SER A 75 -2.92 -8.43 18.17
CA SER A 75 -4.16 -7.71 18.43
C SER A 75 -4.34 -6.63 17.37
N VAL A 76 -5.48 -6.63 16.70
CA VAL A 76 -5.85 -5.63 15.69
C VAL A 76 -7.30 -5.19 15.93
N SER A 77 -7.68 -4.03 15.39
CA SER A 77 -9.08 -3.58 15.48
C SER A 77 -9.99 -4.47 14.63
N VAL A 78 -11.25 -4.59 15.03
CA VAL A 78 -12.25 -5.39 14.31
C VAL A 78 -12.51 -4.81 12.93
N GLU A 79 -12.50 -3.48 12.78
CA GLU A 79 -12.68 -2.82 11.48
C GLU A 79 -11.55 -3.16 10.51
N LEU A 80 -10.31 -3.20 11.00
CA LEU A 80 -9.16 -3.57 10.19
C LEU A 80 -9.20 -5.05 9.80
N LEU A 81 -9.57 -5.92 10.75
CA LEU A 81 -9.73 -7.35 10.49
C LEU A 81 -10.81 -7.64 9.45
N ASP A 82 -11.98 -7.01 9.55
CA ASP A 82 -13.09 -7.14 8.59
C ASP A 82 -12.65 -6.72 7.18
N LYS A 83 -11.96 -5.59 7.06
CA LYS A 83 -11.39 -5.14 5.77
C LYS A 83 -10.45 -6.18 5.16
N ILE A 84 -9.62 -6.85 5.96
CA ILE A 84 -8.65 -7.84 5.46
C ILE A 84 -9.35 -9.11 4.99
N LEU A 85 -10.30 -9.61 5.79
CA LEU A 85 -11.04 -10.84 5.47
C LEU A 85 -11.90 -10.64 4.21
N ASN A 86 -12.54 -9.49 4.07
CA ASN A 86 -13.39 -9.20 2.91
C ASN A 86 -12.60 -8.84 1.63
N LYS A 87 -11.29 -8.56 1.72
CA LYS A 87 -10.42 -8.37 0.55
C LYS A 87 -10.14 -9.66 -0.22
N GLN A 88 -10.12 -10.81 0.45
CA GLN A 88 -9.89 -12.11 -0.20
C GLN A 88 -11.01 -12.50 -1.17
N SER A 89 -12.15 -11.81 -1.15
CA SER A 89 -13.30 -12.04 -2.02
C SER A 89 -13.19 -11.38 -3.40
N TYR A 90 -12.19 -10.50 -3.62
CA TYR A 90 -11.97 -9.79 -4.89
C TYR A 90 -10.75 -10.31 -5.69
N MET A 91 -10.11 -11.39 -5.21
CA MET A 91 -9.04 -12.14 -5.91
C MET A 91 -9.60 -13.41 -6.55
#